data_AF-A0A1S1D2M3-F1
#
_entry.id   AF-A0A1S1D2M3-F1
#
_cell.length_a   1.000
_cell.length_b   1.000
_cell.length_c   1.000
_cell.angle_alpha   90.00
_cell.angle_beta   90.00
_cell.angle_gamma   90.00
#
_symmetry.space_group_name_H-M   'P 1'
#
loop_
_entity.id
_entity.type
_entity.pdbx_description
1 polymer ?
#
loop_
_entity_poly.entity_id
_entity_poly.type
_entity_poly.pdbx_seq_one_letter_code
_entity_poly.pdbx_strand_id
1 'polypeptide(L)'
;MSSKLSPRQKQKLFRYAQYALLSVIALAAILLADWKTLSQQVFNLDVAAQQFPDVITVALKNTLLYTTLGFIVGLSGGLLLALMRISSIAPYRWIATLYVELFRGIPALLVFFAFGYGIPLAFKIRFVDNLIPVTLSLGMVSAAYISEVLRAGLQAIPKGQMEAARSLGMSHTRAMISIIIPQAFRVVLPPLTNEVILLTKDSSLVYLLGVTVSQYELAKFGREGLTAANAGLTPLVVAGLCYLIITVPLGQLSAYFERRTQLTGRK
;
A
#
# COMPACT_ATOMS: atom_id res chain seq x y z
N MET A 1 14.86 11.14 -56.07
CA MET A 1 15.73 10.68 -54.96
C MET A 1 14.95 10.70 -53.66
N SER A 2 14.34 9.58 -53.24
CA SER A 2 13.69 9.48 -51.93
C SER A 2 14.76 9.06 -50.91
N SER A 3 15.27 10.02 -50.13
CA SER A 3 16.17 9.69 -49.02
C SER A 3 15.37 8.99 -47.93
N LYS A 4 15.39 7.66 -47.93
CA LYS A 4 14.79 6.86 -46.87
C LYS A 4 15.48 7.24 -45.55
N LEU A 5 14.72 7.87 -44.65
CA LEU A 5 15.18 8.24 -43.30
C LEU A 5 15.82 7.04 -42.61
N SER A 6 17.00 7.24 -42.02
CA SER A 6 17.68 6.19 -41.26
C SER A 6 16.86 5.80 -40.02
N PRO A 7 17.02 4.57 -39.49
CA PRO A 7 16.32 4.14 -38.27
C PRO A 7 16.49 5.10 -37.08
N ARG A 8 17.68 5.70 -36.94
CA ARG A 8 17.98 6.72 -35.92
C ARG A 8 17.21 8.02 -36.15
N GLN A 9 17.06 8.46 -37.40
CA GLN A 9 16.29 9.66 -37.75
C GLN A 9 14.79 9.45 -37.51
N LYS A 10 14.25 8.26 -37.83
CA LYS A 10 12.86 7.89 -37.53
C LYS A 10 12.58 7.89 -36.02
N GLN A 11 13.48 7.34 -35.20
CA GLN A 11 13.33 7.33 -33.74
C GLN A 11 13.44 8.73 -33.12
N LYS A 12 14.26 9.61 -33.69
CA LYS A 12 14.36 11.02 -33.26
C LYS A 12 13.09 11.80 -33.60
N LEU A 13 12.57 11.62 -34.82
CA LEU A 13 11.31 12.22 -35.28
C LEU A 13 10.12 11.76 -34.43
N PHE A 14 10.05 10.48 -34.09
CA PHE A 14 9.00 9.93 -33.23
C PHE A 14 9.02 10.54 -31.82
N ARG A 15 10.20 10.70 -31.21
CA ARG A 15 10.34 11.39 -29.91
C ARG A 15 9.93 12.85 -29.98
N TYR A 16 10.31 13.57 -31.04
CA TYR A 16 9.85 14.94 -31.22
C TYR A 16 8.34 15.05 -31.43
N ALA A 17 7.74 14.12 -32.16
CA ALA A 17 6.29 14.06 -32.31
C ALA A 17 5.60 13.82 -30.96
N GLN A 18 6.15 12.92 -30.12
CA GLN A 18 5.66 12.69 -28.76
C GLN A 18 5.79 13.93 -27.87
N TYR A 19 6.94 14.61 -27.89
CA TYR A 19 7.13 15.84 -27.12
C TYR A 19 6.21 16.97 -27.62
N ALA A 20 6.07 17.14 -28.93
CA ALA A 20 5.15 18.11 -29.51
C ALA A 20 3.71 17.82 -29.09
N LEU A 21 3.28 16.55 -29.14
CA LEU A 21 1.96 16.14 -28.69
C LEU A 21 1.76 16.41 -27.18
N LEU A 22 2.72 16.04 -26.34
CA LEU A 22 2.67 16.30 -24.89
C LEU A 22 2.64 17.81 -24.60
N SER A 23 3.43 18.61 -25.29
CA SER A 23 3.42 20.07 -25.16
C SER A 23 2.10 20.68 -25.61
N VAL A 24 1.51 20.20 -26.70
CA VAL A 24 0.18 20.63 -27.16
C VAL A 24 -0.90 20.26 -26.15
N ILE A 25 -0.88 19.03 -25.60
CA ILE A 25 -1.82 18.60 -24.56
C ILE A 25 -1.65 19.45 -23.30
N ALA A 26 -0.42 19.68 -22.84
CA ALA A 26 -0.14 20.50 -21.67
C ALA A 26 -0.58 21.96 -21.87
N LEU A 27 -0.29 22.53 -23.04
CA LEU A 27 -0.69 23.89 -23.39
C LEU A 27 -2.23 24.00 -23.48
N ALA A 28 -2.89 23.03 -24.12
CA ALA A 28 -4.34 22.98 -24.17
C ALA A 28 -4.94 22.87 -22.76
N ALA A 29 -4.38 22.04 -21.89
CA ALA A 29 -4.82 21.93 -20.50
C ALA A 29 -4.65 23.25 -19.72
N ILE A 30 -3.54 23.98 -19.94
CA ILE A 30 -3.29 25.27 -19.28
C ILE A 30 -4.25 26.36 -19.80
N LEU A 31 -4.48 26.41 -21.12
CA LEU A 31 -5.30 27.47 -21.73
C LEU A 31 -6.80 27.25 -21.53
N LEU A 32 -7.25 25.99 -21.51
CA LEU A 32 -8.67 25.65 -21.39
C LEU A 32 -9.17 25.62 -19.94
N ALA A 33 -8.25 25.62 -18.97
CA ALA A 33 -8.64 25.47 -17.58
C ALA A 33 -8.92 26.81 -16.90
N ASP A 34 -9.99 26.83 -16.11
CA ASP A 34 -10.38 28.00 -15.34
C ASP A 34 -9.48 28.14 -14.10
N TRP A 35 -8.40 28.90 -14.26
CA TRP A 35 -7.43 29.17 -13.19
C TRP A 35 -8.02 29.89 -11.99
N LYS A 36 -9.05 30.70 -12.18
CA LYS A 36 -9.70 31.39 -11.07
C LYS A 36 -10.46 30.36 -10.22
N THR A 37 -11.25 29.51 -10.87
CA THR A 37 -11.98 28.44 -10.18
C THR A 37 -11.03 27.45 -9.52
N LEU A 38 -9.94 27.03 -10.19
CA LEU A 38 -8.96 26.13 -9.56
C LEU A 38 -8.27 26.76 -8.36
N SER A 39 -7.85 28.02 -8.45
CA SER A 39 -7.22 28.68 -7.31
C SER A 39 -8.17 28.82 -6.12
N GLN A 40 -9.46 29.10 -6.36
CA GLN A 40 -10.43 29.36 -5.30
C GLN A 40 -11.09 28.10 -4.73
N GLN A 41 -11.29 27.07 -5.56
CA GLN A 41 -11.98 25.84 -5.17
C GLN A 41 -11.02 24.70 -4.88
N VAL A 42 -9.82 24.66 -5.45
CA VAL A 42 -8.89 23.52 -5.32
C VAL A 42 -7.64 23.88 -4.52
N PHE A 43 -7.14 25.11 -4.64
CA PHE A 43 -5.89 25.56 -4.01
C PHE A 43 -6.09 26.78 -3.11
N ASN A 44 -7.19 26.82 -2.36
CA ASN A 44 -7.49 27.95 -1.48
C ASN A 44 -6.63 27.92 -0.22
N LEU A 45 -5.66 28.85 -0.11
CA LEU A 45 -4.70 28.85 0.99
C LEU A 45 -5.35 29.13 2.36
N ASP A 46 -6.42 29.92 2.40
CA ASP A 46 -7.13 30.23 3.65
C ASP A 46 -7.84 28.99 4.19
N VAL A 47 -8.53 28.27 3.31
CA VAL A 47 -9.18 26.98 3.65
C VAL A 47 -8.13 25.95 4.05
N ALA A 48 -6.98 25.91 3.37
CA ALA A 48 -5.91 24.99 3.73
C ALA A 48 -5.33 25.30 5.12
N ALA A 49 -5.11 26.58 5.44
CA ALA A 49 -4.60 27.01 6.74
C ALA A 49 -5.55 26.64 7.89
N GLN A 50 -6.87 26.71 7.66
CA GLN A 50 -7.90 26.33 8.64
C GLN A 50 -7.87 24.84 9.03
N GLN A 51 -7.22 23.98 8.24
CA GLN A 51 -7.10 22.54 8.54
C GLN A 51 -5.99 22.24 9.53
N PHE A 52 -5.07 23.18 9.72
CA PHE A 52 -3.99 23.04 10.67
C PHE A 52 -4.43 23.55 12.04
N PRO A 53 -4.03 22.88 13.13
CA PRO A 53 -3.09 21.75 13.17
C PRO A 53 -3.75 20.36 13.01
N ASP A 54 -5.08 20.28 12.97
CA ASP A 54 -5.83 19.02 13.11
C ASP A 54 -5.56 17.99 12.01
N VAL A 55 -5.29 18.42 10.78
CA VAL A 55 -4.89 17.51 9.70
C VAL A 55 -3.61 16.72 10.05
N ILE A 56 -2.73 17.29 10.87
CA ILE A 56 -1.50 16.64 11.33
C ILE A 56 -1.74 15.90 12.66
N THR A 57 -2.28 16.60 13.66
CA THR A 57 -2.38 16.07 15.04
C THR A 57 -3.43 14.97 15.17
N VAL A 58 -4.46 14.99 14.32
CA VAL A 58 -5.55 14.01 14.29
C VAL A 58 -5.41 13.11 13.07
N ALA A 59 -5.55 13.68 11.86
CA ALA A 59 -5.78 12.87 10.66
C ALA A 59 -4.53 12.09 10.22
N LEU A 60 -3.37 12.75 10.13
CA LEU A 60 -2.10 12.10 9.82
C LEU A 60 -1.71 11.09 10.90
N LYS A 61 -1.85 11.47 12.18
CA LYS A 61 -1.58 10.59 13.33
C LYS A 61 -2.42 9.30 13.27
N ASN A 62 -3.73 9.42 13.06
CA ASN A 62 -4.63 8.27 12.98
C ASN A 62 -4.35 7.40 11.75
N THR A 63 -4.03 8.01 10.61
CA THR A 63 -3.60 7.28 9.41
C THR A 63 -2.38 6.41 9.70
N LEU A 64 -1.35 6.97 10.34
CA LEU A 64 -0.15 6.23 10.76
C LEU A 64 -0.47 5.15 11.80
N LEU A 65 -1.33 5.46 12.77
CA LEU A 65 -1.75 4.52 13.81
C LEU A 65 -2.47 3.31 13.20
N TYR A 66 -3.51 3.53 12.39
CA TYR A 66 -4.27 2.47 11.74
C TYR A 66 -3.41 1.63 10.80
N THR A 67 -2.55 2.28 10.01
CA THR A 67 -1.61 1.58 9.13
C THR A 67 -0.64 0.71 9.93
N THR A 68 -0.07 1.23 11.01
CA THR A 68 0.93 0.52 11.82
C THR A 68 0.30 -0.68 12.52
N LEU A 69 -0.84 -0.50 13.17
CA LEU A 69 -1.55 -1.59 13.85
C LEU A 69 -2.06 -2.63 12.85
N GLY A 70 -2.65 -2.18 11.74
CA GLY A 70 -3.07 -3.06 10.65
C GLY A 70 -1.90 -3.87 10.10
N PHE A 71 -0.74 -3.26 9.88
CA PHE A 71 0.46 -3.94 9.42
C PHE A 71 1.01 -4.93 10.45
N ILE A 72 0.97 -4.63 11.75
CA ILE A 72 1.40 -5.57 12.80
C ILE A 72 0.52 -6.83 12.79
N VAL A 73 -0.81 -6.65 12.72
CA VAL A 73 -1.75 -7.77 12.61
C VAL A 73 -1.54 -8.52 11.29
N GLY A 74 -1.39 -7.80 10.19
CA GLY A 74 -1.13 -8.36 8.87
C GLY A 74 0.17 -9.16 8.81
N LEU A 75 1.26 -8.64 9.36
CA LEU A 75 2.55 -9.31 9.38
C LEU A 75 2.51 -10.58 10.23
N SER A 76 1.89 -10.50 11.41
CA SER A 76 1.75 -11.64 12.32
C SER A 76 0.86 -12.73 11.71
N GLY A 77 -0.31 -12.34 11.20
CA GLY A 77 -1.25 -13.25 10.55
C GLY A 77 -0.69 -13.82 9.25
N GLY A 78 -0.03 -13.00 8.43
CA GLY A 78 0.58 -13.39 7.17
C GLY A 78 1.73 -14.37 7.36
N LEU A 79 2.56 -14.17 8.40
CA LEU A 79 3.59 -15.14 8.79
C LEU A 79 2.97 -16.47 9.19
N LEU A 80 1.94 -16.46 10.05
CA LEU A 80 1.24 -17.67 10.46
C LEU A 80 0.65 -18.41 9.24
N LEU A 81 -0.04 -17.71 8.36
CA LEU A 81 -0.63 -18.27 7.14
C LEU A 81 0.43 -18.82 6.19
N ALA A 82 1.56 -18.13 6.02
CA ALA A 82 2.67 -18.61 5.21
C ALA A 82 3.23 -19.93 5.76
N LEU A 83 3.41 -20.04 7.08
CA LEU A 83 3.84 -21.27 7.76
C LEU A 83 2.80 -22.40 7.61
N MET A 84 1.51 -22.09 7.74
CA MET A 84 0.43 -23.06 7.53
C MET A 84 0.43 -23.62 6.10
N ARG A 85 0.72 -22.81 5.08
CA ARG A 85 0.73 -23.24 3.68
C ARG A 85 1.92 -24.12 3.30
N ILE A 86 3.05 -23.97 3.98
CA ILE A 86 4.22 -24.86 3.81
C ILE A 86 4.16 -26.10 4.70
N SER A 87 3.17 -26.20 5.59
CA SER A 87 3.01 -27.34 6.48
C SER A 87 2.77 -28.64 5.71
N SER A 88 3.28 -29.76 6.23
CA SER A 88 2.97 -31.11 5.73
C SER A 88 1.51 -31.52 6.00
N ILE A 89 0.86 -30.88 6.99
CA ILE A 89 -0.50 -31.19 7.43
C ILE A 89 -1.52 -30.55 6.48
N ALA A 90 -2.31 -31.38 5.79
CA ALA A 90 -3.25 -30.92 4.76
C ALA A 90 -4.28 -29.90 5.28
N PRO A 91 -4.98 -30.11 6.42
CA PRO A 91 -5.94 -29.13 6.94
C PRO A 91 -5.40 -27.71 7.08
N TYR A 92 -4.16 -27.53 7.54
CA TYR A 92 -3.56 -26.20 7.68
C TYR A 92 -3.35 -25.53 6.32
N ARG A 93 -2.92 -26.28 5.31
CA ARG A 93 -2.78 -25.75 3.95
C ARG A 93 -4.13 -25.33 3.37
N TRP A 94 -5.17 -26.13 3.57
CA TRP A 94 -6.52 -25.84 3.08
C TRP A 94 -7.10 -24.58 3.73
N ILE A 95 -7.06 -24.48 5.07
CA ILE A 95 -7.56 -23.31 5.81
C ILE A 95 -6.83 -22.03 5.36
N ALA A 96 -5.50 -22.08 5.29
CA ALA A 96 -4.73 -20.91 4.89
C ALA A 96 -4.93 -20.54 3.41
N THR A 97 -5.12 -21.52 2.53
CA THR A 97 -5.41 -21.27 1.11
C THR A 97 -6.78 -20.62 0.95
N LEU A 98 -7.82 -21.16 1.59
CA LEU A 98 -9.17 -20.59 1.57
C LEU A 98 -9.18 -19.15 2.12
N TYR A 99 -8.50 -18.92 3.24
CA TYR A 99 -8.35 -17.58 3.81
C TYR A 99 -7.73 -16.61 2.79
N VAL A 100 -6.59 -17.00 2.21
CA VAL A 100 -5.84 -16.14 1.30
C VAL A 100 -6.66 -15.85 0.03
N GLU A 101 -7.32 -16.85 -0.54
CA GLU A 101 -8.19 -16.68 -1.70
C GLU A 101 -9.40 -15.79 -1.41
N LEU A 102 -10.02 -15.95 -0.25
CA LEU A 102 -11.17 -15.14 0.15
C LEU A 102 -10.79 -13.65 0.31
N PHE A 103 -9.81 -13.35 1.17
CA PHE A 103 -9.46 -11.96 1.50
C PHE A 103 -8.78 -11.20 0.37
N ARG A 104 -8.12 -11.90 -0.57
CA ARG A 104 -7.60 -11.29 -1.80
C ARG A 104 -8.65 -11.20 -2.91
N GLY A 105 -9.68 -12.05 -2.86
CA GLY A 105 -10.74 -12.11 -3.87
C GLY A 105 -11.88 -11.13 -3.65
N ILE A 106 -12.10 -10.66 -2.42
CA ILE A 106 -13.17 -9.71 -2.10
C ILE A 106 -12.64 -8.27 -1.92
N PRO A 107 -13.44 -7.24 -2.27
CA PRO A 107 -13.08 -5.85 -1.98
C PRO A 107 -12.87 -5.61 -0.48
N ALA A 108 -11.79 -4.93 -0.12
CA ALA A 108 -11.47 -4.59 1.28
C ALA A 108 -12.61 -3.83 1.98
N LEU A 109 -13.37 -3.01 1.25
CA LEU A 109 -14.53 -2.31 1.80
C LEU A 109 -15.59 -3.26 2.40
N LEU A 110 -15.78 -4.45 1.82
CA LEU A 110 -16.71 -5.45 2.36
C LEU A 110 -16.18 -6.04 3.67
N VAL A 111 -14.86 -6.17 3.80
CA VAL A 111 -14.21 -6.59 5.06
C VAL A 111 -14.42 -5.52 6.13
N PHE A 112 -14.27 -4.24 5.80
CA PHE A 112 -14.58 -3.14 6.71
C PHE A 112 -16.04 -3.17 7.18
N PHE A 113 -17.00 -3.40 6.27
CA PHE A 113 -18.41 -3.57 6.69
C PHE A 113 -18.62 -4.80 7.57
N ALA A 114 -17.98 -5.93 7.25
CA ALA A 114 -18.09 -7.14 8.04
C ALA A 114 -17.57 -6.94 9.47
N PHE A 115 -16.40 -6.33 9.66
CA PHE A 115 -15.83 -6.10 10.99
C PHE A 115 -16.46 -4.92 11.71
N GLY A 116 -16.82 -3.85 11.00
CA GLY A 116 -17.42 -2.65 11.59
C GLY A 116 -18.88 -2.83 11.98
N TYR A 117 -19.63 -3.66 11.26
CA TYR A 117 -21.08 -3.82 11.48
C TYR A 117 -21.52 -5.28 11.58
N GLY A 118 -21.03 -6.16 10.70
CA GLY A 118 -21.46 -7.57 10.64
C GLY A 118 -21.14 -8.37 11.92
N ILE A 119 -19.90 -8.33 12.39
CA ILE A 119 -19.44 -9.01 13.61
C ILE A 119 -20.13 -8.45 14.86
N PRO A 120 -20.16 -7.11 15.09
CA PRO A 120 -20.95 -6.51 16.16
C PRO A 120 -22.41 -6.98 16.19
N LEU A 121 -23.05 -7.02 15.01
CA LEU A 121 -24.43 -7.46 14.87
C LEU A 121 -24.60 -8.94 15.22
N ALA A 122 -23.75 -9.82 14.67
CA ALA A 122 -23.83 -11.26 14.88
C ALA A 122 -23.59 -11.68 16.34
N PHE A 123 -22.63 -11.03 17.01
CA PHE A 123 -22.20 -11.40 18.37
C PHE A 123 -22.77 -10.48 19.45
N LYS A 124 -23.59 -9.49 19.09
CA LYS A 124 -24.14 -8.45 20.00
C LYS A 124 -23.05 -7.70 20.78
N ILE A 125 -21.89 -7.51 20.15
CA ILE A 125 -20.75 -6.78 20.72
C ILE A 125 -20.88 -5.31 20.33
N ARG A 126 -20.53 -4.41 21.24
CA ARG A 126 -20.37 -2.99 20.94
C ARG A 126 -18.91 -2.62 21.12
N PHE A 127 -18.26 -2.17 20.04
CA PHE A 127 -16.94 -1.58 20.16
C PHE A 127 -17.06 -0.19 20.78
N VAL A 128 -16.16 0.11 21.72
CA VAL A 128 -16.10 1.43 22.38
C VAL A 128 -15.61 2.49 21.38
N ASP A 129 -14.70 2.08 20.49
CA ASP A 129 -14.12 2.92 19.44
C ASP A 129 -13.99 2.13 18.13
N ASN A 130 -13.60 2.82 17.05
CA ASN A 130 -13.40 2.18 15.76
C ASN A 130 -11.98 1.59 15.60
N LEU A 131 -11.11 1.67 16.61
CA LEU A 131 -9.72 1.25 16.49
C LEU A 131 -9.61 -0.26 16.23
N ILE A 132 -10.37 -1.07 16.98
CA ILE A 132 -10.40 -2.53 16.83
C ILE A 132 -10.95 -2.95 15.45
N PRO A 133 -12.17 -2.56 15.03
CA PRO A 133 -12.70 -3.01 13.74
C PRO A 133 -11.83 -2.55 12.56
N VAL A 134 -11.26 -1.34 12.60
CA VAL A 134 -10.33 -0.85 11.57
C VAL A 134 -9.07 -1.69 11.52
N THR A 135 -8.41 -1.88 12.67
CA THR A 135 -7.16 -2.64 12.77
C THR A 135 -7.34 -4.07 12.29
N LEU A 136 -8.44 -4.72 12.67
CA LEU A 136 -8.74 -6.08 12.22
C LEU A 136 -9.08 -6.13 10.74
N SER A 137 -9.82 -5.17 10.21
CA SER A 137 -10.13 -5.13 8.77
C SER A 137 -8.86 -5.02 7.92
N LEU A 138 -8.02 -4.04 8.23
CA LEU A 138 -6.73 -3.82 7.57
C LEU A 138 -5.81 -5.03 7.73
N GLY A 139 -5.68 -5.53 8.96
CA GLY A 139 -4.81 -6.65 9.28
C GLY A 139 -5.21 -7.94 8.61
N MET A 140 -6.50 -8.24 8.50
CA MET A 140 -6.98 -9.48 7.87
C MET A 140 -6.77 -9.47 6.35
N VAL A 141 -7.04 -8.33 5.70
CA VAL A 141 -6.73 -8.16 4.28
C VAL A 141 -5.23 -8.28 4.05
N SER A 142 -4.43 -7.52 4.81
CA SER A 142 -2.98 -7.50 4.63
C SER A 142 -2.31 -8.83 4.98
N ALA A 143 -2.82 -9.59 5.95
CA ALA A 143 -2.31 -10.92 6.27
C ALA A 143 -2.34 -11.87 5.05
N ALA A 144 -3.39 -11.78 4.22
CA ALA A 144 -3.48 -12.58 3.02
C ALA A 144 -2.42 -12.21 1.97
N TYR A 145 -2.17 -10.90 1.78
CA TYR A 145 -1.15 -10.41 0.85
C TYR A 145 0.27 -10.69 1.37
N ILE A 146 0.54 -10.42 2.65
CA ILE A 146 1.83 -10.69 3.29
C ILE A 146 2.16 -12.18 3.26
N SER A 147 1.19 -13.07 3.48
CA SER A 147 1.41 -14.52 3.38
C SER A 147 1.98 -14.93 2.02
N GLU A 148 1.44 -14.35 0.94
CA GLU A 148 1.92 -14.60 -0.42
C GLU A 148 3.30 -13.99 -0.67
N VAL A 149 3.54 -12.78 -0.19
CA VAL A 149 4.85 -12.13 -0.27
C VAL A 149 5.92 -12.98 0.42
N LEU A 150 5.67 -13.46 1.64
CA LEU A 150 6.59 -14.31 2.40
C LEU A 150 6.83 -15.64 1.69
N ARG A 151 5.77 -16.29 1.21
CA ARG A 151 5.85 -17.55 0.45
C ARG A 151 6.66 -17.37 -0.84
N ALA A 152 6.36 -16.33 -1.61
CA ALA A 152 7.06 -16.03 -2.87
C ALA A 152 8.54 -15.69 -2.62
N GLY A 153 8.85 -14.95 -1.55
CA GLY A 153 10.23 -14.64 -1.17
C GLY A 153 11.05 -15.86 -0.78
N LEU A 154 10.46 -16.83 -0.07
CA LEU A 154 11.11 -18.11 0.20
C LEU A 154 11.32 -18.93 -1.07
N GLN A 155 10.34 -18.97 -1.98
CA GLN A 155 10.41 -19.70 -3.25
C GLN A 155 11.38 -19.08 -4.26
N ALA A 156 11.66 -17.78 -4.14
CA ALA A 156 12.61 -17.09 -5.00
C ALA A 156 14.06 -17.53 -4.76
N ILE A 157 14.36 -18.18 -3.63
CA ILE A 157 15.71 -18.66 -3.33
C ILE A 157 16.00 -19.94 -4.13
N PRO A 158 17.09 -19.98 -4.92
CA PRO A 158 17.43 -21.17 -5.71
C PRO A 158 17.59 -22.41 -4.83
N LYS A 159 16.96 -23.53 -5.23
CA LYS A 159 17.03 -24.80 -4.48
C LYS A 159 18.47 -25.28 -4.24
N GLY A 160 19.39 -24.98 -5.18
CA GLY A 160 20.81 -25.28 -5.06
C GLY A 160 21.48 -24.68 -3.81
N GLN A 161 20.98 -23.58 -3.24
CA GLN A 161 21.48 -23.03 -1.97
C GLN A 161 21.26 -24.00 -0.80
N MET A 162 20.08 -24.63 -0.75
CA MET A 162 19.78 -25.64 0.25
C MET A 162 20.59 -26.91 -0.01
N GLU A 163 20.68 -27.36 -1.26
CA GLU A 163 21.45 -28.56 -1.64
C GLU A 163 22.94 -28.41 -1.28
N ALA A 164 23.56 -27.28 -1.65
CA ALA A 164 24.96 -27.00 -1.32
C ALA A 164 25.22 -26.94 0.19
N ALA A 165 24.35 -26.27 0.95
CA ALA A 165 24.46 -26.21 2.40
C ALA A 165 24.37 -27.60 3.06
N ARG A 166 23.47 -28.45 2.54
CA ARG A 166 23.32 -29.84 3.01
C ARG A 166 24.53 -30.70 2.64
N SER A 167 25.11 -30.52 1.45
CA SER A 167 26.36 -31.19 1.02
C SER A 167 27.57 -30.80 1.87
N LEU A 168 27.59 -29.59 2.42
CA LEU A 168 28.60 -29.12 3.38
C LEU A 168 28.33 -29.57 4.83
N GLY A 169 27.37 -30.48 5.05
CA GLY A 169 27.08 -31.07 6.36
C GLY A 169 26.16 -30.25 7.27
N MET A 170 25.56 -29.15 6.80
CA MET A 170 24.61 -28.38 7.61
C MET A 170 23.29 -29.14 7.78
N SER A 171 22.65 -29.09 8.96
CA SER A 171 21.28 -29.56 9.12
C SER A 171 20.29 -28.69 8.32
N HIS A 172 19.11 -29.21 7.95
CA HIS A 172 18.09 -28.43 7.25
C HIS A 172 17.74 -27.14 8.00
N THR A 173 17.56 -27.23 9.33
CA THR A 173 17.26 -26.06 10.17
C THR A 173 18.41 -25.05 10.17
N ARG A 174 19.66 -25.52 10.28
CA ARG A 174 20.82 -24.63 10.24
C ARG A 174 20.93 -23.93 8.89
N ALA A 175 20.78 -24.66 7.78
CA ALA A 175 20.77 -24.09 6.43
C ALA A 175 19.63 -23.11 6.23
N MET A 176 18.42 -23.44 6.71
CA MET A 176 17.25 -22.56 6.63
C MET A 176 17.49 -21.23 7.35
N ILE A 177 17.93 -21.26 8.62
CA ILE A 177 18.09 -20.06 9.44
C ILE A 177 19.29 -19.22 9.01
N SER A 178 20.41 -19.83 8.66
CA SER A 178 21.66 -19.10 8.40
C SER A 178 21.87 -18.69 6.94
N ILE A 179 21.22 -19.37 5.99
CA ILE A 179 21.44 -19.14 4.55
C ILE A 179 20.14 -18.71 3.86
N ILE A 180 19.07 -19.49 3.97
CA ILE A 180 17.86 -19.28 3.17
C ILE A 180 17.04 -18.08 3.69
N ILE A 181 16.69 -18.06 4.97
CA ILE A 181 15.86 -16.99 5.57
C ILE A 181 16.50 -15.61 5.40
N PRO A 182 17.81 -15.40 5.67
CA PRO A 182 18.43 -14.09 5.46
C PRO A 182 18.39 -13.61 4.02
N GLN A 183 18.48 -14.53 3.04
CA GLN A 183 18.34 -14.20 1.62
C GLN A 183 16.88 -13.88 1.28
N ALA A 184 15.94 -14.72 1.71
CA ALA A 184 14.51 -14.51 1.49
C ALA A 184 14.03 -13.20 2.10
N PHE A 185 14.55 -12.82 3.28
CA PHE A 185 14.25 -11.56 3.94
C PHE A 185 14.56 -10.35 3.04
N ARG A 186 15.72 -10.35 2.37
CA ARG A 186 16.09 -9.28 1.42
C ARG A 186 15.19 -9.24 0.19
N VAL A 187 14.65 -10.38 -0.23
CA VAL A 187 13.71 -10.47 -1.35
C VAL A 187 12.33 -9.93 -0.96
N VAL A 188 11.86 -10.15 0.27
CA VAL A 188 10.53 -9.72 0.72
C VAL A 188 10.48 -8.26 1.18
N LEU A 189 11.60 -7.64 1.54
CA LEU A 189 11.61 -6.26 2.05
C LEU A 189 10.95 -5.23 1.10
N PRO A 190 11.27 -5.20 -0.22
CA PRO A 190 10.57 -4.29 -1.14
C PRO A 190 9.05 -4.51 -1.23
N PRO A 191 8.53 -5.72 -1.51
CA PRO A 191 7.09 -5.94 -1.56
C PRO A 191 6.39 -5.73 -0.20
N LEU A 192 7.04 -6.01 0.93
CA LEU A 192 6.50 -5.66 2.25
C LEU A 192 6.40 -4.14 2.46
N THR A 193 7.36 -3.37 1.95
CA THR A 193 7.28 -1.90 2.01
C THR A 193 6.14 -1.39 1.13
N ASN A 194 5.95 -1.98 -0.04
CA ASN A 194 4.80 -1.67 -0.90
C ASN A 194 3.47 -2.01 -0.23
N GLU A 195 3.40 -3.10 0.53
CA GLU A 195 2.22 -3.46 1.32
C GLU A 195 1.88 -2.40 2.37
N VAL A 196 2.89 -1.81 3.05
CA VAL A 196 2.65 -0.70 3.99
C VAL A 196 2.09 0.54 3.26
N ILE A 197 2.56 0.83 2.04
CA ILE A 197 2.03 1.93 1.22
C ILE A 197 0.57 1.68 0.83
N LEU A 198 0.23 0.44 0.48
CA LEU A 198 -1.15 0.04 0.16
C LEU A 198 -2.05 0.15 1.39
N LEU A 199 -1.62 -0.41 2.53
CA LEU A 199 -2.32 -0.28 3.81
C LEU A 199 -2.56 1.18 4.21
N THR A 200 -1.59 2.07 3.97
CA THR A 200 -1.74 3.50 4.22
C THR A 200 -2.90 4.09 3.41
N LYS A 201 -3.06 3.66 2.15
CA LYS A 201 -4.15 4.12 1.30
C LYS A 201 -5.47 3.45 1.66
N ASP A 202 -5.44 2.16 1.99
CA ASP A 202 -6.62 1.39 2.40
C ASP A 202 -7.16 1.83 3.76
N SER A 203 -6.35 2.49 4.60
CA SER A 203 -6.86 3.15 5.81
C SER A 203 -7.91 4.22 5.48
N SER A 204 -7.97 4.74 4.25
CA SER A 204 -9.06 5.63 3.83
C SER A 204 -10.43 4.97 3.98
N LEU A 205 -10.54 3.64 3.89
CA LEU A 205 -11.82 2.93 4.05
C LEU A 205 -12.43 3.08 5.44
N VAL A 206 -11.69 3.60 6.42
CA VAL A 206 -12.19 4.02 7.73
C VAL A 206 -13.35 5.00 7.61
N TYR A 207 -13.41 5.84 6.56
CA TYR A 207 -14.53 6.78 6.38
C TYR A 207 -15.88 6.07 6.25
N LEU A 208 -15.90 4.78 5.88
CA LEU A 208 -17.10 3.95 5.79
C LEU A 208 -17.68 3.61 7.17
N LEU A 209 -16.86 3.71 8.21
CA LEU A 209 -17.26 3.48 9.58
C LEU A 209 -17.74 4.80 10.19
N GLY A 210 -18.77 4.74 11.03
CA GLY A 210 -19.28 5.89 11.78
C GLY A 210 -18.26 6.36 12.81
N VAL A 211 -17.28 7.15 12.37
CA VAL A 211 -16.14 7.63 13.19
C VAL A 211 -16.38 9.03 13.73
N THR A 212 -15.85 9.29 14.93
CA THR A 212 -15.85 10.63 15.53
C THR A 212 -14.66 11.45 15.02
N VAL A 213 -14.68 12.77 15.23
CA VAL A 213 -13.62 13.69 14.78
C VAL A 213 -12.23 13.24 15.26
N SER A 214 -12.11 12.77 16.50
CA SER A 214 -10.84 12.27 17.05
C SER A 214 -10.32 10.99 16.40
N GLN A 215 -11.14 10.32 15.59
CA GLN A 215 -10.83 9.10 14.85
C GLN A 215 -10.69 9.32 13.34
N TYR A 216 -10.81 10.56 12.88
CA TYR A 216 -10.63 10.83 11.45
C TYR A 216 -9.22 10.48 11.03
N GLU A 217 -9.12 9.73 9.95
CA GLU A 217 -7.91 9.61 9.14
C GLU A 217 -7.97 10.62 7.97
N LEU A 218 -6.89 10.72 7.20
CA LEU A 218 -6.71 11.76 6.18
C LEU A 218 -7.87 11.86 5.18
N ALA A 219 -8.36 10.75 4.64
CA ALA A 219 -9.42 10.77 3.63
C ALA A 219 -10.77 11.22 4.24
N LYS A 220 -11.13 10.70 5.42
CA LYS A 220 -12.33 11.12 6.15
C LYS A 220 -12.25 12.59 6.56
N PHE A 221 -11.10 13.04 7.05
CA PHE A 221 -10.86 14.44 7.42
C PHE A 221 -11.04 15.37 6.21
N GLY A 222 -10.38 15.06 5.08
CA GLY A 222 -10.51 15.82 3.85
C GLY A 222 -11.94 15.81 3.31
N ARG A 223 -12.64 14.67 3.37
CA ARG A 223 -14.04 14.57 2.95
C ARG A 223 -14.96 15.43 3.81
N GLU A 224 -14.76 15.43 5.13
CA GLU A 224 -15.57 16.24 6.05
C GLU A 224 -15.37 17.74 5.78
N GLY A 225 -14.13 18.15 5.51
CA GLY A 225 -13.78 19.53 5.19
C GLY A 225 -14.49 20.09 3.95
N LEU A 226 -14.99 19.26 3.04
CA LEU A 226 -15.75 19.69 1.86
C LEU A 226 -17.06 20.42 2.23
N THR A 227 -17.55 20.20 3.45
CA THR A 227 -18.79 20.84 3.94
C THR A 227 -18.58 22.26 4.45
N ALA A 228 -17.32 22.69 4.65
CA ALA A 228 -17.03 24.04 5.07
C ALA A 228 -17.33 25.06 3.96
N ALA A 229 -17.76 26.26 4.37
CA ALA A 229 -18.11 27.32 3.44
C ALA A 229 -16.92 27.66 2.53
N ASN A 230 -17.15 27.69 1.22
CA ASN A 230 -16.13 27.97 0.20
C ASN A 230 -14.94 27.00 0.17
N ALA A 231 -15.05 25.80 0.76
CA ALA A 231 -13.94 24.86 0.83
C ALA A 231 -13.52 24.32 -0.54
N GLY A 232 -14.50 24.11 -1.42
CA GLY A 232 -14.29 23.39 -2.68
C GLY A 232 -13.65 22.02 -2.42
N LEU A 233 -12.68 21.64 -3.24
CA LEU A 233 -11.85 20.43 -3.12
C LEU A 233 -10.55 20.63 -2.35
N THR A 234 -10.25 21.85 -1.89
CA THR A 234 -9.02 22.16 -1.14
C THR A 234 -8.73 21.16 0.00
N PRO A 235 -9.71 20.74 0.83
CA PRO A 235 -9.47 19.76 1.88
C PRO A 235 -8.98 18.39 1.41
N LEU A 236 -9.45 17.92 0.26
CA LEU A 236 -8.95 16.67 -0.31
C LEU A 236 -7.53 16.82 -0.84
N VAL A 237 -7.17 18.00 -1.36
CA VAL A 237 -5.80 18.30 -1.79
C VAL A 237 -4.85 18.28 -0.59
N VAL A 238 -5.22 18.94 0.52
CA VAL A 238 -4.43 18.95 1.75
C VAL A 238 -4.25 17.53 2.31
N ALA A 239 -5.34 16.74 2.37
CA ALA A 239 -5.27 15.33 2.76
C ALA A 239 -4.36 14.52 1.81
N GLY A 240 -4.47 14.73 0.50
CA GLY A 240 -3.63 14.09 -0.52
C GLY A 240 -2.14 14.42 -0.36
N LEU A 241 -1.81 15.68 -0.08
CA LEU A 241 -0.43 16.09 0.21
C LEU A 241 0.09 15.41 1.48
N CYS A 242 -0.73 15.27 2.51
CA CYS A 242 -0.36 14.54 3.72
C CYS A 242 -0.14 13.04 3.47
N TYR A 243 -0.91 12.42 2.58
CA TYR A 243 -0.62 11.06 2.12
C TYR A 243 0.74 10.96 1.42
N LEU A 244 1.15 11.98 0.66
CA LEU A 244 2.47 11.99 0.01
C LEU A 244 3.61 12.10 1.03
N ILE A 245 3.41 12.82 2.15
CA ILE A 245 4.37 12.88 3.25
C ILE A 245 4.68 11.47 3.79
N ILE A 246 3.70 10.56 3.79
CA ILE A 246 3.90 9.16 4.22
C ILE A 246 4.44 8.30 3.06
N THR A 247 3.77 8.36 1.91
CA THR A 247 3.95 7.37 0.83
C THR A 247 5.21 7.62 -0.01
N VAL A 248 5.67 8.87 -0.17
CA VAL A 248 6.90 9.17 -0.93
C VAL A 248 8.14 8.62 -0.21
N PRO A 249 8.37 8.87 1.10
CA PRO A 249 9.48 8.25 1.83
C PRO A 249 9.44 6.72 1.81
N LEU A 250 8.26 6.10 1.98
CA LEU A 250 8.11 4.65 1.87
C LEU A 250 8.43 4.14 0.46
N GLY A 251 8.04 4.87 -0.59
CA GLY A 251 8.38 4.52 -1.97
C GLY A 251 9.88 4.60 -2.24
N GLN A 252 10.56 5.62 -1.70
CA GLN A 252 12.01 5.73 -1.76
C GLN A 252 12.71 4.59 -1.00
N LEU A 253 12.17 4.21 0.16
CA LEU A 253 12.66 3.08 0.95
C LEU A 253 12.52 1.75 0.20
N SER A 254 11.36 1.53 -0.44
CA SER A 254 11.11 0.36 -1.29
C SER A 254 12.13 0.31 -2.44
N ALA A 255 12.31 1.40 -3.18
CA ALA A 255 13.29 1.49 -4.26
C ALA A 255 14.74 1.29 -3.79
N TYR A 256 15.07 1.74 -2.57
CA TYR A 256 16.37 1.48 -1.96
C TYR A 256 16.58 -0.03 -1.70
N PHE A 257 15.57 -0.73 -1.17
CA PHE A 257 15.64 -2.18 -0.98
C PHE A 257 15.73 -2.93 -2.31
N GLU A 258 14.99 -2.53 -3.35
CA GLU A 258 15.06 -3.16 -4.68
C GLU A 258 16.47 -3.11 -5.27
N ARG A 259 17.13 -1.94 -5.21
CA ARG A 259 18.50 -1.76 -5.72
C ARG A 259 19.50 -2.66 -5.00
N ARG A 260 19.36 -2.83 -3.68
CA ARG A 260 20.22 -3.72 -2.87
C ARG A 260 20.04 -5.18 -3.25
N THR A 261 18.82 -5.61 -3.54
CA THR A 261 18.51 -7.01 -3.86
C THR A 261 18.96 -7.38 -5.29
N GLN A 262 18.78 -6.49 -6.27
CA GLN A 262 19.20 -6.74 -7.67
C GLN A 262 20.73 -6.82 -7.85
N LEU A 263 21.50 -6.06 -7.08
CA LEU A 263 22.97 -6.09 -7.15
C LEU A 263 23.58 -7.44 -6.71
N THR A 264 22.82 -8.26 -5.98
CA THR A 264 23.28 -9.57 -5.50
C THR A 264 23.06 -10.68 -6.52
N GLY A 265 22.14 -10.52 -7.48
CA GLY A 265 21.80 -11.53 -8.51
C GLY A 265 22.54 -11.40 -9.84
N ARG A 266 23.49 -10.46 -9.96
CA ARG A 266 24.27 -10.19 -11.19
C ARG A 266 25.71 -10.71 -11.13
N LYS A 267 26.02 -11.67 -10.26
CA LYS A 267 27.34 -12.31 -10.18
C LYS A 267 27.23 -13.80 -10.44
#